data_AF-A0A8B8EP52-F1
#
_entry.id   AF-A0A8B8EP52-F1
#
_cell.length_a   1.000
_cell.length_b   1.000
_cell.length_c   1.000
_cell.angle_alpha   90.00
_cell.angle_beta   90.00
_cell.angle_gamma   90.00
#
_symmetry.space_group_name_H-M   'P 1'
#
loop_
_entity.id
_entity.type
_entity.pdbx_description
1 polymer ?
#
loop_
_entity_poly.entity_id
_entity_poly.type
_entity_poly.pdbx_seq_one_letter_code
_entity_poly.pdbx_strand_id
1 'polypeptide(L)'
;MDQQLFKDLNEIHARLLDHRPILQGHVNFFVREFEGKRNDHELERLKKSKDNIEDLNDNLLPQATNGMDFYLANITAKLKVATEVCKKVEEKDRTDIGFIEKEREQRKKEWQELLAHNLKMCEDVDEEFSAQANIVAKHYADLEKKLTEVKNSVP
;
A
#
# COMPACT_ATOMS: atom_id res chain seq x y z
N MET A 1 -3.46 -97.06 -54.16
CA MET A 1 -4.04 -96.83 -52.82
C MET A 1 -3.13 -95.95 -51.96
N ASP A 2 -1.80 -95.95 -52.18
CA ASP A 2 -0.83 -95.25 -51.31
C ASP A 2 -0.67 -93.72 -51.50
N GLN A 3 -1.00 -93.15 -52.66
CA GLN A 3 -0.80 -91.72 -52.89
C GLN A 3 -1.72 -90.82 -52.08
N GLN A 4 -2.97 -91.26 -51.85
CA GLN A 4 -3.92 -90.48 -51.05
C GLN A 4 -3.50 -90.47 -49.58
N LEU A 5 -3.06 -91.63 -49.08
CA LEU A 5 -2.60 -91.78 -47.70
C LEU A 5 -1.36 -90.94 -47.42
N PHE A 6 -0.43 -90.83 -48.38
CA PHE A 6 0.74 -89.96 -48.26
C PHE A 6 0.38 -88.47 -48.28
N LYS A 7 -0.62 -88.06 -49.09
CA LYS A 7 -1.12 -86.68 -49.10
C LYS A 7 -1.77 -86.33 -47.77
N ASP A 8 -2.64 -87.19 -47.26
CA ASP A 8 -3.34 -86.98 -46.00
C ASP A 8 -2.34 -86.91 -44.83
N LEU A 9 -1.31 -87.77 -44.84
CA LEU A 9 -0.24 -87.75 -43.83
C LEU A 9 0.59 -86.45 -43.89
N ASN A 10 0.95 -86.00 -45.09
CA ASN A 10 1.66 -84.73 -45.25
C ASN A 10 0.81 -83.53 -44.85
N GLU A 11 -0.49 -83.57 -45.09
CA GLU A 11 -1.42 -82.52 -44.69
C GLU A 11 -1.56 -82.46 -43.16
N ILE A 12 -1.70 -83.61 -42.50
CA ILE A 12 -1.72 -83.69 -41.03
C ILE A 12 -0.38 -83.21 -40.46
N HIS A 13 0.74 -83.65 -41.02
CA HIS A 13 2.08 -83.21 -40.61
C HIS A 13 2.25 -81.70 -40.76
N ALA A 14 1.84 -81.12 -41.90
CA ALA A 14 1.86 -79.68 -42.10
C ALA A 14 0.96 -78.97 -41.08
N ARG A 15 -0.26 -79.43 -40.82
CA ARG A 15 -1.14 -78.77 -39.85
C ARG A 15 -0.62 -78.85 -38.40
N LEU A 16 0.04 -79.94 -38.02
CA LEU A 16 0.54 -80.14 -36.66
C LEU A 16 1.91 -79.49 -36.42
N LEU A 17 2.78 -79.45 -37.43
CA LEU A 17 4.18 -79.05 -37.27
C LEU A 17 4.55 -77.79 -38.05
N ASP A 18 3.68 -77.32 -38.95
CA ASP A 18 3.83 -76.02 -39.58
C ASP A 18 3.32 -74.91 -38.64
N HIS A 19 4.27 -74.38 -37.89
CA HIS A 19 4.06 -73.27 -36.96
C HIS A 19 4.04 -71.91 -37.67
N ARG A 20 4.24 -71.85 -38.99
CA ARG A 20 4.22 -70.59 -39.76
C ARG A 20 2.92 -69.80 -39.59
N PRO A 21 1.71 -70.40 -39.59
CA PRO A 21 0.47 -69.63 -39.38
C PRO A 21 0.40 -69.00 -37.97
N ILE A 22 0.89 -69.72 -36.96
CA ILE A 22 0.91 -69.24 -35.57
C ILE A 22 1.92 -68.09 -35.45
N LEU A 23 3.16 -68.29 -35.90
CA LEU A 23 4.19 -67.24 -35.90
C LEU A 23 3.74 -66.01 -36.69
N GLN A 24 3.16 -66.19 -37.87
CA GLN A 24 2.66 -65.08 -38.67
C GLN A 24 1.54 -64.32 -37.96
N GLY A 25 0.64 -65.04 -37.27
CA GLY A 25 -0.39 -64.44 -36.42
C GLY A 25 0.21 -63.59 -35.29
N HIS A 26 1.23 -64.10 -34.60
CA HIS A 26 1.94 -63.37 -33.55
C HIS A 26 2.71 -62.16 -34.09
N VAL A 27 3.39 -62.27 -35.23
CA VAL A 27 4.09 -61.17 -35.90
C VAL A 27 3.08 -60.08 -36.30
N ASN A 28 1.97 -60.44 -36.93
CA ASN A 28 0.93 -59.49 -37.31
C ASN A 28 0.27 -58.82 -36.10
N PHE A 29 0.07 -59.56 -35.01
CA PHE A 29 -0.43 -59.01 -33.75
C PHE A 29 0.56 -58.00 -33.16
N PHE A 30 1.85 -58.36 -33.12
CA PHE A 30 2.91 -57.49 -32.60
C PHE A 30 2.98 -56.17 -33.38
N VAL A 31 3.04 -56.24 -34.71
CA VAL A 31 3.02 -55.05 -35.58
C VAL A 31 1.77 -54.21 -35.34
N ARG A 32 0.58 -54.82 -35.28
CA ARG A 32 -0.67 -54.08 -35.07
C ARG A 32 -0.72 -53.36 -33.72
N GLU A 33 -0.30 -54.02 -32.64
CA GLU A 33 -0.39 -53.42 -31.31
C GLU A 33 0.71 -52.38 -31.07
N PHE A 34 1.95 -52.63 -31.53
CA PHE A 34 3.08 -51.76 -31.23
C PHE A 34 3.34 -50.70 -32.30
N GLU A 35 3.30 -51.05 -33.58
CA GLU A 35 3.52 -50.08 -34.67
C GLU A 35 2.22 -49.41 -35.10
N GLY A 36 1.09 -50.12 -35.06
CA GLY A 36 -0.21 -49.59 -35.46
C GLY A 36 -0.88 -48.74 -34.38
N LYS A 37 -1.25 -49.35 -33.24
CA LYS A 37 -2.03 -48.66 -32.19
C LYS A 37 -1.20 -47.71 -31.33
N ARG A 38 0.03 -48.11 -30.99
CA ARG A 38 0.92 -47.30 -30.14
C ARG A 38 1.66 -46.25 -30.97
N ASN A 39 2.08 -46.64 -32.17
CA ASN A 39 2.73 -45.78 -33.16
C ASN A 39 3.84 -44.93 -32.50
N ASP A 40 4.05 -43.70 -32.97
CA ASP A 40 5.00 -42.74 -32.41
C ASP A 40 4.40 -41.85 -31.30
N HIS A 41 3.23 -42.18 -30.74
CA HIS A 41 2.57 -41.32 -29.75
C HIS A 41 3.41 -41.09 -28.49
N GLU A 42 4.15 -42.11 -28.03
CA GLU A 42 5.06 -41.96 -26.87
C GLU A 42 6.24 -41.05 -27.22
N LEU A 43 6.77 -41.16 -28.44
CA LEU A 43 7.85 -40.31 -28.94
C LEU A 43 7.38 -38.86 -29.09
N GLU A 44 6.20 -38.62 -29.65
CA GLU A 44 5.60 -37.29 -29.79
C GLU A 44 5.34 -36.66 -28.42
N ARG A 45 4.79 -37.44 -27.47
CA ARG A 45 4.58 -36.98 -26.09
C ARG A 45 5.91 -36.62 -25.42
N LEU A 46 6.96 -37.41 -25.63
CA LEU A 46 8.29 -37.12 -25.09
C LEU A 46 8.89 -35.87 -25.72
N LYS A 47 8.77 -35.69 -27.05
CA LYS A 47 9.18 -34.48 -27.76
C LYS A 47 8.47 -33.25 -27.21
N LYS A 48 7.14 -33.29 -27.10
CA LYS A 48 6.36 -32.20 -26.51
C LYS A 48 6.78 -31.89 -25.07
N SER A 49 7.05 -32.91 -24.26
CA SER A 49 7.54 -32.72 -22.90
C SER A 49 8.91 -32.06 -22.89
N LYS A 50 9.81 -32.45 -23.81
CA LYS A 50 11.13 -31.85 -23.96
C LYS A 50 11.01 -30.39 -24.38
N ASP A 51 10.22 -30.10 -25.42
CA ASP A 51 10.03 -28.73 -25.94
C ASP A 51 9.47 -27.80 -24.85
N ASN A 52 8.52 -28.30 -24.05
CA ASN A 52 8.00 -27.54 -22.91
C ASN A 52 9.06 -27.27 -21.84
N ILE A 53 9.96 -28.24 -21.57
CA ILE A 53 11.04 -28.06 -20.60
C ILE A 53 12.05 -27.04 -21.12
N GLU A 54 12.41 -27.10 -22.40
CA GLU A 54 13.31 -26.15 -23.03
C GLU A 54 12.71 -24.73 -23.00
N ASP A 55 11.43 -24.56 -23.37
CA ASP A 55 10.75 -23.26 -23.30
C ASP A 55 10.65 -22.71 -21.86
N LEU A 56 10.35 -23.59 -20.89
CA LEU A 56 10.32 -23.19 -19.48
C LEU A 56 11.68 -22.70 -18.99
N ASN A 57 12.74 -23.44 -19.34
CA ASN A 57 14.08 -23.17 -18.85
C ASN A 57 14.73 -21.97 -19.53
N ASP A 58 14.51 -21.80 -20.82
CA ASP A 58 15.22 -20.81 -21.62
C ASP A 58 14.44 -19.49 -21.73
N ASN A 59 13.10 -19.54 -21.62
CA ASN A 59 12.25 -18.35 -21.76
C ASN A 59 11.56 -17.97 -20.45
N LEU A 60 10.67 -18.82 -19.93
CA LEU A 60 9.79 -18.41 -18.83
C LEU A 60 10.54 -18.15 -17.52
N LEU A 61 11.45 -19.04 -17.12
CA LEU A 61 12.21 -18.88 -15.87
C LEU A 61 13.11 -17.64 -15.88
N PRO A 62 13.93 -17.38 -16.93
CA PRO A 62 14.72 -16.16 -16.99
C PRO A 62 13.87 -14.89 -17.00
N GLN A 63 12.74 -14.87 -17.72
CA GLN A 63 11.82 -13.72 -17.72
C GLN A 63 11.25 -13.47 -16.33
N ALA A 64 10.82 -14.52 -15.62
CA ALA A 64 10.31 -14.40 -14.27
C ALA A 64 11.38 -13.90 -13.30
N THR A 65 12.60 -14.45 -13.34
CA THR A 65 13.71 -14.03 -12.49
C THR A 65 14.09 -12.57 -12.72
N ASN A 66 14.28 -12.17 -13.99
CA ASN A 66 14.62 -10.79 -14.33
C ASN A 66 13.51 -9.81 -13.93
N GLY A 67 12.25 -10.21 -14.12
CA GLY A 67 11.10 -9.45 -13.65
C GLY A 67 11.11 -9.28 -12.14
N MET A 68 11.31 -10.37 -11.39
CA MET A 68 11.39 -10.34 -9.93
C MET A 68 12.53 -9.44 -9.46
N ASP A 69 13.72 -9.57 -10.01
CA ASP A 69 14.88 -8.75 -9.63
C ASP A 69 14.61 -7.24 -9.79
N PHE A 70 13.97 -6.85 -10.90
CA PHE A 70 13.62 -5.47 -11.15
C PHE A 70 12.51 -4.96 -10.22
N TYR A 71 11.39 -5.69 -10.13
CA TYR A 71 10.22 -5.23 -9.38
C TYR A 71 10.43 -5.29 -7.87
N LEU A 72 11.10 -6.33 -7.35
CA LEU A 72 11.36 -6.47 -5.91
C LEU A 72 12.31 -5.39 -5.40
N ALA A 73 13.37 -5.07 -6.15
CA ALA A 73 14.28 -3.98 -5.80
C ALA A 73 13.54 -2.63 -5.73
N ASN A 74 12.71 -2.34 -6.72
CA ASN A 74 11.92 -1.11 -6.79
C ASN A 74 10.90 -1.01 -5.64
N ILE A 75 10.13 -2.07 -5.38
CA ILE A 75 9.14 -2.10 -4.30
C ILE A 75 9.83 -1.96 -2.95
N THR A 76 10.96 -2.64 -2.75
CA THR A 76 11.72 -2.56 -1.50
C THR A 76 12.28 -1.16 -1.27
N ALA A 77 12.79 -0.49 -2.31
CA ALA A 77 13.24 0.90 -2.20
C ALA A 77 12.09 1.84 -1.85
N LYS A 78 10.95 1.74 -2.54
CA LYS A 78 9.75 2.53 -2.25
C LYS A 78 9.23 2.30 -0.83
N LEU A 79 9.21 1.05 -0.38
CA LEU A 79 8.79 0.69 0.96
C LEU A 79 9.71 1.28 2.03
N LYS A 80 11.03 1.25 1.82
CA LYS A 80 12.00 1.87 2.72
C LYS A 80 11.77 3.38 2.85
N VAL A 81 11.60 4.08 1.72
CA VAL A 81 11.31 5.52 1.73
C VAL A 81 10.00 5.82 2.46
N ALA A 82 8.93 5.08 2.15
CA ALA A 82 7.64 5.27 2.83
C ALA A 82 7.76 5.03 4.35
N THR A 83 8.49 3.99 4.75
CA THR A 83 8.74 3.69 6.18
C THR A 83 9.51 4.81 6.87
N GLU A 84 10.55 5.35 6.23
CA GLU A 84 11.31 6.49 6.78
C GLU A 84 10.47 7.75 6.91
N VAL A 85 9.60 8.04 5.93
CA VAL A 85 8.66 9.17 5.99
C VAL A 85 7.70 8.99 7.16
N CYS A 86 7.11 7.81 7.33
CA CYS A 86 6.23 7.53 8.47
C CYS A 86 6.93 7.72 9.81
N LYS A 87 8.18 7.24 9.96
CA LYS A 87 8.97 7.45 11.18
C LYS A 87 9.22 8.93 11.47
N LYS A 88 9.59 9.71 10.45
CA LYS A 88 9.83 11.15 10.60
C LYS A 88 8.57 11.91 11.03
N VAL A 89 7.40 11.52 10.54
CA VAL A 89 6.11 12.10 10.97
C VAL A 89 5.85 11.76 12.43
N GLU A 90 6.01 10.49 12.82
CA GLU A 90 5.82 10.07 14.21
C GLU A 90 6.76 10.80 15.19
N GLU A 91 8.02 10.99 14.81
CA GLU A 91 9.01 11.72 15.62
C GLU A 91 8.71 13.21 15.73
N LYS A 92 8.27 13.85 14.63
CA LYS A 92 7.84 15.26 14.64
C LYS A 92 6.64 15.48 15.55
N ASP A 93 5.61 14.65 15.43
CA ASP A 93 4.40 14.78 16.26
C ASP A 93 4.74 14.69 17.76
N ARG A 94 5.67 13.82 18.16
CA ARG A 94 6.11 13.71 19.56
C ARG A 94 6.86 14.95 20.06
N THR A 95 7.65 15.59 19.20
CA THR A 95 8.51 16.73 19.57
C THR A 95 7.69 18.02 19.63
N ASP A 96 6.77 18.21 18.69
CA ASP A 96 6.02 19.45 18.53
C ASP A 96 4.92 19.61 19.59
N ILE A 97 4.32 18.53 20.10
CA ILE A 97 3.25 18.63 21.11
C ILE A 97 3.74 19.36 22.39
N GLY A 98 4.90 18.97 22.92
CA GLY A 98 5.44 19.59 24.14
C GLY A 98 5.89 21.04 23.92
N PHE A 99 6.47 21.34 22.76
CA PHE A 99 6.84 22.72 22.39
C PHE A 99 5.60 23.61 22.20
N ILE A 100 4.60 23.13 21.48
CA ILE A 100 3.34 23.85 21.22
C ILE A 100 2.59 24.12 22.54
N GLU A 101 2.54 23.17 23.47
CA GLU A 101 1.93 23.38 24.78
C GLU A 101 2.67 24.45 25.59
N LYS A 102 4.00 24.42 25.60
CA LYS A 102 4.81 25.44 26.28
C LYS A 102 4.59 26.84 25.69
N GLU A 103 4.58 26.96 24.36
CA GLU A 103 4.32 28.24 23.66
C GLU A 103 2.88 28.75 23.86
N ARG A 104 1.91 27.84 24.01
CA ARG A 104 0.52 28.21 24.35
C ARG A 104 0.43 28.76 25.77
N GLU A 105 1.09 28.12 26.73
CA GLU A 105 1.10 28.58 28.12
C GLU A 105 1.82 29.93 28.27
N GLN A 106 2.92 30.12 27.55
CA GLN A 106 3.64 31.39 27.51
C GLN A 106 2.78 32.53 26.96
N ARG A 107 2.14 32.34 25.78
CA ARG A 107 1.21 33.34 25.23
C ARG A 107 0.03 33.64 26.14
N LYS A 108 -0.46 32.65 26.89
CA LYS A 108 -1.55 32.85 27.85
C LYS A 108 -1.13 33.78 28.99
N LYS A 109 0.10 33.65 29.49
CA LYS A 109 0.66 34.56 30.51
C LYS A 109 0.84 35.97 29.96
N GLU A 110 1.46 36.10 28.79
CA GLU A 110 1.64 37.40 28.13
C GLU A 110 0.30 38.09 27.88
N TRP A 111 -0.72 37.33 27.47
CA TRP A 111 -2.07 37.87 27.30
C TRP A 111 -2.69 38.35 28.61
N GLN A 112 -2.52 37.60 29.70
CA GLN A 112 -3.01 38.01 31.02
C GLN A 112 -2.31 39.27 31.52
N GLU A 113 -1.00 39.37 31.33
CA GLU A 113 -0.21 40.55 31.69
C GLU A 113 -0.65 41.78 30.89
N LEU A 114 -0.85 41.63 29.58
CA LEU A 114 -1.37 42.68 28.71
C LEU A 114 -2.77 43.14 29.16
N LEU A 115 -3.65 42.19 29.50
CA LEU A 115 -5.01 42.51 29.94
C LEU A 115 -5.00 43.28 31.27
N ALA A 116 -4.18 42.85 32.23
CA ALA A 116 -4.02 43.52 33.51
C ALA A 116 -3.44 44.92 33.35
N HIS A 117 -2.43 45.09 32.48
CA HIS A 117 -1.87 46.40 32.15
C HIS A 117 -2.92 47.33 31.53
N ASN A 118 -3.68 46.85 30.54
CA ASN A 118 -4.72 47.65 29.90
C ASN A 118 -5.84 48.03 30.86
N LEU A 119 -6.26 47.11 31.75
CA LEU A 119 -7.27 47.41 32.77
C LEU A 119 -6.79 48.54 33.68
N LYS A 120 -5.55 48.44 34.17
CA LYS A 120 -4.94 49.48 35.00
C LYS A 120 -4.88 50.83 34.27
N MET A 121 -4.49 50.85 33.00
CA MET A 121 -4.46 52.08 32.21
C MET A 121 -5.85 52.72 32.08
N CYS A 122 -6.91 51.91 31.92
CA CYS A 122 -8.28 52.43 31.94
C CYS A 122 -8.65 53.03 33.30
N GLU A 123 -8.31 52.33 34.40
CA GLU A 123 -8.54 52.81 35.77
C GLU A 123 -7.82 54.15 36.02
N ASP A 124 -6.54 54.25 35.65
CA ASP A 124 -5.73 55.47 35.80
C ASP A 124 -6.34 56.66 35.01
N VAL A 125 -6.82 56.41 33.79
CA VAL A 125 -7.48 57.43 32.96
C VAL A 125 -8.83 57.86 33.54
N ASP A 126 -9.64 56.92 34.02
CA ASP A 126 -10.93 57.20 34.65
C ASP A 126 -10.76 58.03 35.94
N GLU A 127 -9.73 57.72 36.74
CA GLU A 127 -9.37 58.49 37.93
C GLU A 127 -8.95 59.92 37.58
N GLU A 128 -8.08 60.10 36.58
CA GLU A 128 -7.66 61.42 36.12
C GLU A 128 -8.84 62.24 35.59
N PHE A 129 -9.70 61.60 34.77
CA PHE A 129 -10.90 62.24 34.23
C PHE A 129 -11.86 62.68 35.35
N SER A 130 -12.11 61.81 36.33
CA SER A 130 -12.94 62.12 37.50
C SER A 130 -12.37 63.28 38.32
N ALA A 131 -11.04 63.32 38.52
CA ALA A 131 -10.37 64.42 39.20
C ALA A 131 -10.55 65.75 38.45
N GLN A 132 -10.34 65.76 37.13
CA GLN A 132 -10.52 66.95 36.30
C GLN A 132 -11.99 67.41 36.26
N ALA A 133 -12.94 66.49 36.10
CA ALA A 133 -14.37 66.77 36.14
C ALA A 133 -14.79 67.41 37.47
N ASN A 134 -14.24 66.92 38.59
CA ASN A 134 -14.47 67.50 39.91
C ASN A 134 -13.90 68.92 40.06
N ILE A 135 -12.71 69.19 39.48
CA ILE A 135 -12.13 70.54 39.47
C ILE A 135 -13.02 71.51 38.69
N VAL A 136 -13.46 71.09 37.50
CA VAL A 136 -14.35 71.89 36.65
C VAL A 136 -15.69 72.14 37.36
N ALA A 137 -16.29 71.11 37.96
CA ALA A 137 -17.52 71.23 38.73
C ALA A 137 -17.39 72.22 39.90
N LYS A 138 -16.29 72.15 40.66
CA LYS A 138 -16.01 73.12 41.74
C LYS A 138 -15.87 74.55 41.21
N HIS A 139 -15.14 74.74 40.11
CA HIS A 139 -14.96 76.06 39.51
C HIS A 139 -16.30 76.69 39.08
N TYR A 140 -17.17 75.93 38.41
CA TYR A 140 -18.49 76.43 38.01
C TYR A 140 -19.40 76.67 39.22
N ALA A 141 -19.37 75.82 40.24
CA ALA A 141 -20.14 76.04 41.47
C ALA A 141 -19.71 77.32 42.22
N ASP A 142 -18.42 77.61 42.26
CA ASP A 142 -17.89 78.85 42.84
C ASP A 142 -18.26 80.08 42.01
N LEU A 143 -18.26 79.96 40.67
CA LEU A 143 -18.72 81.01 39.77
C LEU A 143 -20.22 81.30 39.98
N GLU A 144 -21.03 80.25 40.13
CA GLU A 144 -22.47 80.36 40.40
C GLU A 144 -22.74 81.06 41.74
N LYS A 145 -22.00 80.71 42.80
CA LYS A 145 -22.06 81.42 44.09
C LYS A 145 -21.70 82.90 43.97
N LYS A 146 -20.62 83.22 43.24
CA LYS A 146 -20.24 84.63 43.00
C LYS A 146 -21.31 85.38 42.21
N LEU A 147 -21.97 84.74 41.25
CA LEU A 147 -23.07 85.34 40.49
C LEU A 147 -24.32 85.57 41.34
N THR A 148 -24.64 84.68 42.29
CA THR A 148 -25.77 84.87 43.21
C THR A 148 -25.47 85.93 44.27
N GLU A 149 -24.24 86.04 44.75
CA GLU A 149 -23.78 87.13 45.63
C GLU A 149 -23.87 88.51 44.94
N VAL A 150 -23.47 88.61 43.67
CA VAL A 150 -23.60 89.84 42.88
C VAL A 150 -25.07 90.19 42.59
N LYS A 151 -25.95 89.20 42.37
CA LYS A 151 -27.39 89.44 42.23
C LYS A 151 -28.06 89.92 43.53
N ASN A 152 -27.53 89.53 44.68
CA ASN A 152 -28.03 89.97 45.99
C ASN A 152 -27.41 91.31 46.46
N SER A 153 -26.45 91.88 45.71
CA SER A 153 -25.79 93.16 46.02
C SER A 153 -26.19 94.32 45.09
N VAL A 154 -27.19 94.12 44.22
CA VAL A 154 -27.80 95.20 43.41
C VAL A 154 -29.24 95.39 43.90
N PRO A 155 -29.64 96.62 44.30
CA PRO A 155 -30.98 96.90 44.83
C PRO A 155 -32.11 96.67 43.81
#